data_AF-V4AU76-F1
#
_entry.id   AF-V4AU76-F1
#
_cell.length_a   1.000
_cell.length_b   1.000
_cell.length_c   1.000
_cell.angle_alpha   90.00
_cell.angle_beta   90.00
_cell.angle_gamma   90.00
#
_symmetry.space_group_name_H-M   'P 1'
#
loop_
_entity.id
_entity.type
_entity.pdbx_description
1 polymer ?
#
loop_
_entity_poly.entity_id
_entity_poly.type
_entity_poly.pdbx_seq_one_letter_code
_entity_poly.pdbx_strand_id
1 'polypeptide(L)'
;DIVDSSGNLTVNEFRIPHLGQSSVYHEPVSMSTQSLTESALSRYNNTDERWRSGPHPQYESINGQNRHAILAHLITCYYRNISSLSTKSHQAFCKACSRICTTGFKNLYHYREHNENSNHIKSKYNGIIEEDQPVPRLVISPALLVEMLSCLYFIMFNNEADLGIQAINDFYQTQLILLINQPFSSPSSLQHVLNYQGALTP
;
A
#
# COMPACT_ATOMS: atom_id res chain seq x y z
N ASP A 1 7.12 10.98 -15.41
CA ASP A 1 7.88 10.45 -16.54
C ASP A 1 9.16 9.84 -16.02
N ILE A 2 9.69 8.81 -16.68
CA ILE A 2 10.94 8.12 -16.29
C ILE A 2 12.19 8.82 -16.85
N VAL A 3 12.00 9.75 -17.79
CA VAL A 3 13.03 10.64 -18.33
C VAL A 3 12.73 12.07 -17.89
N ASP A 4 13.75 12.79 -17.47
CA ASP A 4 13.65 14.20 -17.10
C ASP A 4 13.64 15.11 -18.35
N SER A 5 13.42 16.40 -18.15
CA SER A 5 13.45 17.40 -19.24
C SER A 5 14.81 17.54 -19.92
N SER A 6 15.87 16.98 -19.33
CA SER A 6 17.24 16.99 -19.85
C SER A 6 17.61 15.70 -20.60
N GLY A 7 16.69 14.74 -20.69
CA GLY A 7 16.92 13.45 -21.34
C GLY A 7 17.58 12.38 -20.46
N ASN A 8 17.78 12.63 -19.17
CA ASN A 8 18.35 11.66 -18.23
C ASN A 8 17.26 10.87 -17.51
N LEU A 9 17.59 9.67 -17.02
CA LEU A 9 16.65 8.88 -16.22
C LEU A 9 16.37 9.57 -14.89
N THR A 10 15.08 9.72 -14.55
CA THR A 10 14.66 10.35 -13.30
C THR A 10 15.04 9.48 -12.11
N VAL A 11 15.75 10.08 -11.15
CA VAL A 11 16.04 9.50 -9.84
C VAL A 11 15.47 10.44 -8.78
N ASN A 12 14.58 9.94 -7.93
CA ASN A 12 14.19 10.68 -6.74
C ASN A 12 15.18 10.37 -5.64
N GLU A 13 15.80 11.40 -5.09
CA GLU A 13 16.70 11.29 -3.96
C GLU A 13 16.30 12.31 -2.90
N PHE A 14 16.26 11.89 -1.64
CA PHE A 14 16.22 12.82 -0.52
C PHE A 14 17.16 12.34 0.57
N ARG A 15 17.74 13.30 1.28
CA ARG A 15 18.59 13.04 2.43
C ARG A 15 17.73 12.76 3.65
N ILE A 16 18.04 11.68 4.36
CA ILE A 16 17.36 11.39 5.63
C ILE A 16 17.84 12.42 6.66
N PRO A 17 16.94 13.12 7.38
CA PRO A 17 17.36 14.08 8.40
C PRO A 17 17.92 13.36 9.63
N HIS A 18 18.97 13.94 10.23
CA HIS A 18 19.64 13.41 11.41
C HIS A 18 19.62 14.43 12.54
N LEU A 19 19.33 14.00 13.77
CA LEU A 19 19.19 14.91 14.91
C LEU A 19 20.52 15.54 15.35
N GLY A 20 21.67 14.92 15.04
CA GLY A 20 22.97 15.53 15.36
C GLY A 20 23.50 16.52 14.33
N GLN A 21 22.78 16.73 13.22
CA GLN A 21 23.07 17.82 12.31
C GLN A 21 22.09 18.96 12.57
N SER A 22 22.59 20.20 12.56
CA SER A 22 21.74 21.38 12.59
C SER A 22 20.74 21.37 11.45
N SER A 23 19.49 21.64 11.78
CA SER A 23 18.40 21.80 10.84
C SER A 23 17.73 23.16 11.02
N VAL A 24 16.77 23.50 10.17
CA VAL A 24 15.97 24.72 10.31
C VAL A 24 15.14 24.71 11.60
N TYR A 25 14.87 23.53 12.17
CA TYR A 25 14.00 23.36 13.32
C TYR A 25 14.74 23.18 14.65
N HIS A 26 16.02 22.81 14.62
CA HIS A 26 16.79 22.55 15.84
C HIS A 26 18.29 22.74 15.62
N GLU A 27 18.97 23.14 16.70
CA GLU A 27 20.43 23.16 16.78
C GLU A 27 20.90 21.99 17.67
N PRO A 28 21.92 21.22 17.27
CA PRO A 28 22.41 20.07 18.01
C PRO A 28 23.29 20.56 19.16
N VAL A 29 22.72 21.20 20.18
CA VAL A 29 23.47 21.68 21.34
C VAL A 29 22.80 21.23 22.63
N SER A 30 23.07 19.97 23.00
CA SER A 30 23.17 19.42 24.37
C SER A 30 23.01 17.89 24.40
N MET A 31 23.42 17.16 23.36
CA MET A 31 23.63 15.72 23.54
C MET A 31 24.83 15.61 24.49
N SER A 32 24.55 15.17 25.72
CA SER A 32 25.49 15.11 26.84
C SER A 32 26.83 14.50 26.43
N THR A 33 27.86 14.72 27.25
CA THR A 33 29.23 14.21 27.12
C THR A 33 29.38 12.72 26.78
N GLN A 34 28.29 11.94 26.81
CA GLN A 34 28.17 10.57 26.27
C GLN A 34 28.28 10.48 24.73
N SER A 35 28.23 11.61 24.02
CA SER A 35 28.29 11.70 22.54
C SER A 35 29.70 11.92 21.98
N LEU A 36 30.70 12.11 22.86
CA LEU A 36 32.10 12.42 22.51
C LEU A 36 32.98 11.17 22.32
N THR A 37 32.37 9.97 22.22
CA THR A 37 33.15 8.80 21.80
C THR A 37 33.47 8.93 20.32
N GLU A 38 34.68 8.55 19.92
CA GLU A 38 35.12 8.51 18.51
C GLU A 38 34.12 7.74 17.62
N SER A 39 33.48 6.70 18.17
CA SER A 39 32.46 5.90 17.51
C SER A 39 31.11 6.62 17.34
N ALA A 40 30.70 7.50 18.25
CA ALA A 40 29.50 8.34 18.09
C ALA A 40 29.76 9.48 17.09
N LEU A 41 30.93 10.11 17.15
CA LEU A 41 31.33 11.17 16.22
C LEU A 41 31.53 10.65 14.79
N SER A 42 32.11 9.45 14.64
CA SER A 42 32.24 8.78 13.34
C SER A 42 30.88 8.45 12.71
N ARG A 43 29.87 8.08 13.52
CA ARG A 43 28.49 7.92 13.03
C ARG A 43 27.92 9.25 12.54
N TYR A 44 28.12 10.35 13.27
CA TYR A 44 27.67 11.68 12.85
C TYR A 44 28.35 12.19 11.57
N ASN A 45 29.63 11.86 11.37
CA ASN A 45 30.38 12.28 10.18
C ASN A 45 30.09 11.42 8.94
N ASN A 46 29.60 10.19 9.10
CA ASN A 46 29.37 9.25 8.00
C ASN A 46 27.90 9.12 7.54
N THR A 47 26.97 9.91 8.06
CA THR A 47 25.54 9.80 7.72
C THR A 47 25.13 10.77 6.60
N ASP A 48 25.67 10.56 5.39
CA ASP A 48 24.99 11.00 4.16
C ASP A 48 24.08 9.87 3.66
N GLU A 49 23.25 9.35 4.56
CA GLU A 49 22.25 8.36 4.21
C GLU A 49 21.18 9.05 3.37
N ARG A 50 21.05 8.58 2.13
CA ARG A 50 20.10 9.10 1.17
C ARG A 50 19.16 7.99 0.75
N TRP A 51 17.88 8.25 0.84
CA TRP A 51 16.90 7.42 0.19
C TRP A 51 16.92 7.71 -1.30
N ARG A 52 16.92 6.67 -2.12
CA ARG A 52 16.85 6.77 -3.58
C ARG A 52 15.77 5.87 -4.13
N SER A 53 15.00 6.38 -5.09
CA SER A 53 14.05 5.62 -5.90
C SER A 53 14.27 5.90 -7.38
N GLY A 54 14.32 4.83 -8.15
CA GLY A 54 14.78 4.84 -9.54
C GLY A 54 16.30 4.70 -9.66
N PRO A 55 16.84 4.76 -10.89
CA PRO A 55 16.12 5.00 -12.14
C PRO A 55 15.21 3.82 -12.52
N HIS A 56 14.02 4.11 -13.04
CA HIS A 56 13.09 3.08 -13.49
C HIS A 56 13.44 2.68 -14.93
N PRO A 57 13.54 1.38 -15.25
CA PRO A 57 13.86 0.94 -16.61
C PRO A 57 12.73 1.32 -17.59
N GLN A 58 13.11 1.64 -18.82
CA GLN A 58 12.16 1.81 -19.91
C GLN A 58 11.70 0.44 -20.42
N TYR A 59 10.40 0.30 -20.65
CA TYR A 59 9.81 -0.92 -21.19
C TYR A 59 9.14 -0.61 -22.54
N GLU A 60 9.45 -1.42 -23.56
CA GLU A 60 8.83 -1.30 -24.89
C GLU A 60 7.40 -1.87 -24.93
N SER A 61 7.09 -2.82 -24.04
CA SER A 61 5.78 -3.45 -23.94
C SER A 61 5.44 -3.87 -22.50
N ILE A 62 4.13 -3.96 -22.21
CA ILE A 62 3.62 -4.41 -20.91
C ILE A 62 3.44 -5.94 -20.94
N ASN A 63 4.00 -6.62 -19.94
CA ASN A 63 3.94 -8.06 -19.76
C ASN A 63 3.58 -8.43 -18.30
N GLY A 64 3.43 -9.72 -18.01
CA GLY A 64 3.02 -10.20 -16.69
C GLY A 64 3.99 -9.87 -15.54
N GLN A 65 5.28 -9.69 -15.84
CA GLN A 65 6.33 -9.43 -14.85
C GLN A 65 6.47 -7.93 -14.55
N ASN A 66 6.49 -7.09 -15.58
CA ASN A 66 6.71 -5.65 -15.41
C ASN A 66 5.43 -4.85 -15.08
N ARG A 67 4.24 -5.39 -15.36
CA ARG A 67 2.97 -4.67 -15.18
C ARG A 67 2.79 -4.06 -13.78
N HIS A 68 3.17 -4.77 -12.72
CA HIS A 68 3.00 -4.27 -11.35
C HIS A 68 3.99 -3.15 -11.02
N ALA A 69 5.23 -3.24 -11.50
CA ALA A 69 6.23 -2.19 -11.31
C ALA A 69 5.85 -0.92 -12.08
N ILE A 70 5.35 -1.09 -13.32
CA ILE A 70 4.84 0.03 -14.13
C ILE A 70 3.64 0.68 -13.44
N LEU A 71 2.66 -0.12 -12.99
CA LEU A 71 1.50 0.39 -12.26
C LEU A 71 1.91 1.12 -10.97
N ALA A 72 2.83 0.57 -10.18
CA ALA A 72 3.30 1.21 -8.96
C ALA A 72 3.88 2.60 -9.26
N HIS A 73 4.73 2.70 -10.29
CA HIS A 73 5.29 3.99 -10.73
C HIS A 73 4.22 4.97 -11.21
N LEU A 74 3.20 4.50 -11.94
CA LEU A 74 2.06 5.34 -12.35
C LEU A 74 1.28 5.85 -11.14
N ILE A 75 1.06 5.01 -10.12
CA ILE A 75 0.41 5.45 -8.87
C ILE A 75 1.29 6.45 -8.12
N THR A 76 2.61 6.29 -8.09
CA THR A 76 3.50 7.32 -7.52
C THR A 76 3.36 8.66 -8.27
N CYS A 77 3.27 8.63 -9.61
CA CYS A 77 3.04 9.84 -10.40
C CYS A 77 1.67 10.49 -10.09
N TYR A 78 0.65 9.67 -9.86
CA TYR A 78 -0.66 10.10 -9.39
C TYR A 78 -0.56 10.76 -8.00
N TYR A 79 0.11 10.10 -7.05
CA TYR A 79 0.31 10.59 -5.69
C TYR A 79 1.00 11.97 -5.65
N ARG A 80 2.03 12.19 -6.48
CA ARG A 80 2.73 13.48 -6.54
C ARG A 80 1.82 14.65 -6.92
N ASN A 81 0.76 14.39 -7.69
CA ASN A 81 -0.17 15.42 -8.15
C ASN A 81 -1.54 15.34 -7.46
N ILE A 82 -1.67 14.48 -6.42
CA ILE A 82 -2.97 14.09 -5.87
C ILE A 82 -3.77 15.27 -5.31
N SER A 83 -3.11 16.29 -4.78
CA SER A 83 -3.72 17.51 -4.26
C SER A 83 -4.30 18.41 -5.35
N SER A 84 -3.77 18.35 -6.57
CA SER A 84 -4.23 19.13 -7.72
C SER A 84 -5.35 18.44 -8.52
N LEU A 85 -5.63 17.17 -8.22
CA LEU A 85 -6.60 16.37 -8.94
C LEU A 85 -8.03 16.60 -8.42
N SER A 86 -9.00 16.45 -9.33
CA SER A 86 -10.42 16.64 -9.00
C SER A 86 -10.96 15.55 -8.06
N THR A 87 -11.99 15.88 -7.28
CA THR A 87 -12.70 14.94 -6.40
C THR A 87 -13.20 13.69 -7.13
N LYS A 88 -13.66 13.82 -8.38
CA LYS A 88 -14.09 12.68 -9.21
C LYS A 88 -12.94 11.70 -9.45
N SER A 89 -11.70 12.20 -9.59
CA SER A 89 -10.50 11.37 -9.70
C SER A 89 -10.28 10.56 -8.43
N HIS A 90 -10.40 11.19 -7.26
CA HIS A 90 -10.27 10.52 -5.96
C HIS A 90 -11.34 9.44 -5.78
N GLN A 91 -12.60 9.74 -6.07
CA GLN A 91 -13.69 8.77 -6.01
C GLN A 91 -13.46 7.57 -6.94
N ALA A 92 -13.03 7.82 -8.18
CA ALA A 92 -12.72 6.77 -9.15
C ALA A 92 -11.56 5.90 -8.67
N PHE A 93 -10.54 6.52 -8.08
CA PHE A 93 -9.39 5.83 -7.52
C PHE A 93 -9.78 4.90 -6.35
N CYS A 94 -10.56 5.38 -5.38
CA CYS A 94 -11.05 4.56 -4.26
C CYS A 94 -11.86 3.35 -4.75
N LYS A 95 -12.78 3.58 -5.69
CA LYS A 95 -13.59 2.50 -6.30
C LYS A 95 -12.72 1.49 -7.06
N ALA A 96 -11.70 1.96 -7.78
CA ALA A 96 -10.77 1.09 -8.48
C ALA A 96 -9.96 0.23 -7.48
N CYS A 97 -9.47 0.83 -6.39
CA CYS A 97 -8.75 0.13 -5.34
C CYS A 97 -9.61 -0.98 -4.71
N SER A 98 -10.83 -0.63 -4.27
CA SER A 98 -11.79 -1.59 -3.71
C SER A 98 -12.06 -2.76 -4.66
N ARG A 99 -12.29 -2.48 -5.95
CA ARG A 99 -12.50 -3.52 -6.97
C ARG A 99 -11.28 -4.40 -7.17
N ILE A 100 -10.09 -3.82 -7.24
CA ILE A 100 -8.83 -4.54 -7.39
C ILE A 100 -8.65 -5.55 -6.24
N CYS A 101 -8.93 -5.14 -5.00
CA CYS A 101 -8.78 -5.98 -3.81
C CYS A 101 -9.83 -7.07 -3.69
N THR A 102 -11.06 -6.80 -4.12
CA THR A 102 -12.18 -7.75 -4.02
C THR A 102 -12.28 -8.67 -5.23
N THR A 103 -11.50 -8.43 -6.29
CA THR A 103 -11.45 -9.28 -7.49
C THR A 103 -11.02 -10.70 -7.14
N GLY A 104 -11.89 -11.67 -7.44
CA GLY A 104 -11.69 -13.08 -7.09
C GLY A 104 -12.01 -13.45 -5.64
N PHE A 105 -12.63 -12.54 -4.88
CA PHE A 105 -13.14 -12.77 -3.52
C PHE A 105 -14.66 -12.67 -3.40
N LYS A 106 -15.39 -12.40 -4.50
CA LYS A 106 -16.86 -12.21 -4.52
C LYS A 106 -17.64 -13.34 -3.83
N ASN A 107 -17.24 -14.59 -4.05
CA ASN A 107 -17.86 -15.76 -3.41
C ASN A 107 -17.63 -15.79 -1.89
N LEU A 108 -16.56 -15.20 -1.37
CA LEU A 108 -16.24 -15.20 0.06
C LEU A 108 -16.98 -14.09 0.83
N TYR A 109 -17.21 -12.94 0.20
CA TYR A 109 -18.01 -11.87 0.79
C TYR A 109 -19.49 -12.26 0.89
N HIS A 110 -20.03 -13.00 -0.09
CA HIS A 110 -21.41 -13.51 -0.05
C HIS A 110 -21.68 -14.50 1.11
N TYR A 111 -20.68 -15.24 1.59
CA TYR A 111 -20.84 -16.11 2.77
C TYR A 111 -20.99 -15.32 4.08
N ARG A 112 -20.55 -14.05 4.13
CA ARG A 112 -20.57 -13.24 5.35
C ARG A 112 -21.91 -12.54 5.57
N GLU A 113 -22.57 -12.09 4.50
CA GLU A 113 -23.90 -11.46 4.61
C GLU A 113 -25.03 -12.47 4.87
N HIS A 114 -24.88 -13.71 4.41
CA HIS A 114 -25.91 -14.75 4.57
C HIS A 114 -26.07 -15.27 6.01
N ASN A 115 -25.14 -14.95 6.91
CA ASN A 115 -25.15 -15.47 8.28
C ASN A 115 -25.72 -14.50 9.32
N GLU A 116 -25.94 -13.22 9.00
CA GLU A 116 -26.41 -12.28 10.02
C GLU A 116 -27.83 -11.78 9.87
N ASN A 117 -28.47 -11.76 8.69
CA ASN A 117 -29.92 -11.45 8.65
C ASN A 117 -30.63 -11.92 7.37
N SER A 118 -31.66 -12.74 7.58
CA SER A 118 -32.90 -12.81 6.82
C SER A 118 -33.10 -13.90 5.74
N ASN A 119 -34.08 -14.75 6.07
CA ASN A 119 -34.98 -15.40 5.14
C ASN A 119 -35.70 -14.37 4.25
N HIS A 120 -35.09 -13.94 3.14
CA HIS A 120 -35.81 -13.21 2.09
C HIS A 120 -35.63 -13.85 0.71
N ILE A 121 -36.73 -14.49 0.30
CA ILE A 121 -37.23 -14.70 -1.07
C ILE A 121 -36.18 -14.51 -2.17
N LYS A 122 -35.72 -15.65 -2.71
CA LYS A 122 -35.09 -15.72 -4.03
C LYS A 122 -36.07 -15.15 -5.06
N SER A 123 -35.90 -13.86 -5.40
CA SER A 123 -36.60 -13.25 -6.51
C SER A 123 -35.98 -13.79 -7.80
N LYS A 124 -36.64 -14.80 -8.38
CA LYS A 124 -36.43 -15.21 -9.77
C LYS A 124 -36.87 -14.07 -10.68
N TYR A 125 -35.94 -13.22 -11.08
CA TYR A 125 -36.09 -12.44 -12.32
C TYR A 125 -35.19 -13.06 -13.39
N ASN A 126 -35.84 -13.36 -14.51
CA ASN A 126 -35.31 -14.04 -15.69
C ASN A 126 -34.13 -13.29 -16.32
N GLY A 127 -33.09 -14.04 -16.68
CA GLY A 127 -32.08 -13.61 -17.64
C GLY A 127 -30.70 -14.15 -17.31
N ILE A 128 -30.40 -15.35 -17.83
CA ILE A 128 -29.06 -15.93 -17.95
C ILE A 128 -28.33 -16.06 -16.60
N ILE A 129 -28.47 -17.22 -15.97
CA ILE A 129 -27.45 -17.69 -15.03
C ILE A 129 -26.22 -17.98 -15.90
N GLU A 130 -25.42 -16.95 -16.17
CA GLU A 130 -24.02 -17.18 -16.48
C GLU A 130 -23.48 -17.86 -15.22
N GLU A 131 -23.06 -19.12 -15.33
CA GLU A 131 -22.17 -19.71 -14.35
C GLU A 131 -20.99 -18.74 -14.23
N ASP A 132 -21.05 -17.87 -13.23
CA ASP A 132 -20.14 -16.76 -13.01
C ASP A 132 -18.77 -17.39 -12.76
N GLN A 133 -18.00 -17.56 -13.85
CA GLN A 133 -16.69 -18.19 -13.82
C GLN A 133 -15.89 -17.50 -12.71
N PRO A 134 -15.27 -18.25 -11.78
CA PRO A 134 -14.60 -17.64 -10.65
C PRO A 134 -13.53 -16.69 -11.19
N VAL A 135 -13.78 -15.39 -11.07
CA VAL A 135 -12.86 -14.36 -11.55
C VAL A 135 -11.52 -14.64 -10.86
N PRO A 136 -10.41 -14.82 -11.61
CA PRO A 136 -9.14 -15.16 -11.01
C PRO A 136 -8.72 -14.05 -10.05
N ARG A 137 -8.20 -14.44 -8.87
CA ARG A 137 -7.70 -13.49 -7.87
C ARG A 137 -6.56 -12.67 -8.47
N LEU A 138 -6.62 -11.35 -8.28
CA LEU A 138 -5.53 -10.49 -8.69
C LEU A 138 -4.44 -10.49 -7.60
N VAL A 139 -3.25 -11.00 -7.93
CA VAL A 139 -2.09 -10.94 -7.04
C VAL A 139 -1.51 -9.53 -7.11
N ILE A 140 -1.59 -8.77 -6.02
CA ILE A 140 -1.04 -7.41 -5.93
C ILE A 140 0.36 -7.48 -5.32
N SER A 141 1.35 -6.87 -5.99
CA SER A 141 2.70 -6.78 -5.44
C SER A 141 2.74 -5.84 -4.22
N PRO A 142 3.61 -6.09 -3.21
CA PRO A 142 3.74 -5.21 -2.05
C PRO A 142 4.02 -3.74 -2.40
N ALA A 143 4.88 -3.49 -3.40
CA ALA A 143 5.21 -2.13 -3.84
C ALA A 143 3.96 -1.38 -4.35
N LEU A 144 3.17 -2.01 -5.23
CA LEU A 144 1.91 -1.44 -5.72
C LEU A 144 0.91 -1.18 -4.58
N LEU A 145 0.82 -2.09 -3.61
CA LEU A 145 -0.08 -1.94 -2.46
C LEU A 145 0.29 -0.73 -1.60
N VAL A 146 1.58 -0.51 -1.32
CA VAL A 146 2.04 0.65 -0.54
C VAL A 146 1.66 1.96 -1.24
N GLU A 147 1.92 2.07 -2.55
CA GLU A 147 1.58 3.28 -3.32
C GLU A 147 0.06 3.53 -3.34
N MET A 148 -0.75 2.47 -3.46
CA MET A 148 -2.22 2.58 -3.39
C MET A 148 -2.69 3.05 -2.01
N LEU A 149 -2.13 2.51 -0.92
CA LEU A 149 -2.45 2.92 0.43
C LEU A 149 -2.03 4.37 0.72
N SER A 150 -0.87 4.82 0.22
CA SER A 150 -0.42 6.21 0.34
C SER A 150 -1.43 7.19 -0.30
N CYS A 151 -1.98 6.83 -1.45
CA CYS A 151 -3.03 7.62 -2.10
C CYS A 151 -4.35 7.59 -1.31
N LEU A 152 -4.79 6.41 -0.83
CA LEU A 152 -6.01 6.28 -0.04
C LEU A 152 -5.92 7.06 1.28
N TYR A 153 -4.76 7.05 1.93
CA TYR A 153 -4.50 7.83 3.14
C TYR A 153 -4.71 9.33 2.89
N PHE A 154 -4.16 9.86 1.79
CA PHE A 154 -4.38 11.26 1.42
C PHE A 154 -5.87 11.55 1.19
N ILE A 155 -6.56 10.71 0.40
CA ILE A 155 -7.97 10.92 0.03
C ILE A 155 -8.89 10.87 1.25
N MET A 156 -8.62 9.97 2.20
CA MET A 156 -9.39 9.82 3.43
C MET A 156 -9.46 11.12 4.23
N PHE A 157 -8.40 11.92 4.23
CA PHE A 157 -8.34 13.21 4.92
C PHE A 157 -8.69 14.41 4.03
N ASN A 158 -9.02 14.19 2.74
CA ASN A 158 -9.29 15.26 1.78
C ASN A 158 -10.59 14.97 1.00
N ASN A 159 -11.73 15.34 1.60
CA ASN A 159 -13.10 15.35 1.06
C ASN A 159 -13.79 14.00 0.75
N GLU A 160 -13.09 12.87 0.71
CA GLU A 160 -13.68 11.56 0.35
C GLU A 160 -13.36 10.49 1.41
N ALA A 161 -13.70 10.79 2.67
CA ALA A 161 -13.45 9.94 3.82
C ALA A 161 -14.13 8.57 3.70
N ASP A 162 -15.43 8.54 3.38
CA ASP A 162 -16.23 7.31 3.36
C ASP A 162 -15.68 6.29 2.35
N LEU A 163 -15.41 6.75 1.12
CA LEU A 163 -14.85 5.90 0.07
C LEU A 163 -13.40 5.48 0.37
N GLY A 164 -12.60 6.37 0.98
CA GLY A 164 -11.24 6.05 1.41
C GLY A 164 -11.21 4.96 2.47
N ILE A 165 -12.04 5.11 3.52
CA ILE A 165 -12.17 4.13 4.62
C ILE A 165 -12.69 2.80 4.08
N GLN A 166 -13.71 2.82 3.23
CA GLN A 166 -14.24 1.61 2.61
C GLN A 166 -13.14 0.85 1.84
N ALA A 167 -12.39 1.54 0.99
CA ALA A 167 -11.32 0.91 0.21
C ALA A 167 -10.21 0.32 1.10
N ILE A 168 -9.84 1.00 2.19
CA ILE A 168 -8.86 0.48 3.17
C ILE A 168 -9.40 -0.76 3.88
N ASN A 169 -10.68 -0.76 4.27
CA ASN A 169 -11.32 -1.94 4.87
C ASN A 169 -11.33 -3.12 3.92
N ASP A 170 -11.62 -2.91 2.64
CA ASP A 170 -11.58 -3.97 1.62
C ASP A 170 -10.18 -4.57 1.49
N PHE A 171 -9.13 -3.74 1.50
CA PHE A 171 -7.73 -4.21 1.56
C PHE A 171 -7.46 -5.06 2.79
N TYR A 172 -7.87 -4.59 3.97
CA TYR A 172 -7.67 -5.31 5.22
C TYR A 172 -8.36 -6.67 5.21
N GLN A 173 -9.63 -6.73 4.80
CA GLN A 173 -10.39 -7.98 4.72
C GLN A 173 -9.77 -8.94 3.71
N THR A 174 -9.40 -8.46 2.52
CA THR A 174 -8.73 -9.29 1.51
C THR A 174 -7.39 -9.84 2.02
N GLN A 175 -6.57 -9.02 2.69
CA GLN A 175 -5.29 -9.46 3.24
C GLN A 175 -5.47 -10.51 4.34
N LEU A 176 -6.44 -10.29 5.23
CA LEU A 176 -6.77 -11.24 6.29
C LEU A 176 -7.21 -12.59 5.71
N ILE A 177 -8.08 -12.57 4.70
CA ILE A 177 -8.51 -13.76 3.97
C ILE A 177 -7.32 -14.47 3.33
N LEU A 178 -6.39 -13.73 2.73
CA LEU A 178 -5.18 -14.30 2.13
C LEU A 178 -4.31 -15.01 3.17
N LEU A 179 -4.16 -14.41 4.36
CA LEU A 179 -3.40 -14.99 5.47
C LEU A 179 -4.05 -16.26 6.03
N ILE A 180 -5.37 -16.27 6.25
CA ILE A 180 -6.09 -17.45 6.76
C ILE A 180 -6.01 -18.63 5.79
N ASN A 181 -6.03 -18.35 4.48
CA ASN A 181 -6.03 -19.39 3.45
C ASN A 181 -4.62 -19.83 3.00
N GLN A 182 -3.55 -19.31 3.61
CA GLN A 182 -2.22 -19.86 3.36
C GLN A 182 -2.14 -21.27 3.97
N PRO A 183 -1.68 -22.29 3.23
CA PRO A 183 -1.32 -23.56 3.86
C PRO A 183 -0.12 -23.28 4.77
N PHE A 184 -0.34 -23.26 6.09
CA PHE A 184 0.75 -23.19 7.06
C PHE A 184 1.64 -24.41 6.85
N SER A 185 2.76 -24.22 6.16
CA SER A 185 3.70 -25.30 5.82
C SER A 185 4.51 -25.77 7.05
N SER A 186 4.38 -25.13 8.22
CA SER A 186 4.86 -25.70 9.47
C SER A 186 4.07 -25.22 10.69
N PRO A 187 3.87 -26.07 11.71
CA PRO A 187 3.24 -25.71 12.99
C PRO A 187 3.97 -24.59 13.75
N SER A 188 5.26 -24.39 13.46
CA SER A 188 6.11 -23.39 14.10
C SER A 188 5.72 -21.95 13.74
N SER A 189 5.13 -21.75 12.56
CA SER A 189 4.67 -20.44 12.10
C SER A 189 3.42 -19.97 12.85
N LEU A 190 2.55 -20.89 13.28
CA LEU A 190 1.36 -20.60 14.08
C LEU A 190 1.73 -20.09 15.49
N GLN A 191 2.75 -20.66 16.13
CA GLN A 191 3.23 -20.17 17.43
C GLN A 191 3.76 -18.74 17.36
N HIS A 192 4.46 -18.38 16.28
CA HIS A 192 4.96 -17.01 16.11
C HIS A 192 3.84 -15.97 15.91
N VAL A 193 2.79 -16.32 15.14
CA VAL A 193 1.65 -15.43 14.91
C VAL A 193 0.78 -15.28 16.16
N LEU A 194 0.53 -16.38 16.89
CA LEU A 194 -0.22 -16.36 18.14
C LEU A 194 0.52 -15.60 19.26
N ASN A 195 1.85 -15.74 19.34
CA ASN A 195 2.65 -14.96 20.29
C ASN A 195 2.66 -13.45 19.97
N TYR A 196 2.56 -13.07 18.68
CA TYR A 196 2.42 -11.67 18.28
C TYR A 196 1.04 -11.09 18.65
N GLN A 197 -0.03 -11.88 18.59
CA GLN A 197 -1.36 -11.45 19.02
C GLN A 197 -1.52 -11.39 20.55
N GLY A 198 -0.82 -12.26 21.29
CA GLY A 198 -0.80 -12.25 22.76
C GLY A 198 -0.02 -11.09 23.38
N ALA A 199 0.86 -10.41 22.63
CA ALA A 199 1.66 -9.28 23.10
C ALA A 199 0.92 -7.91 22.99
N LEU A 200 -0.30 -7.89 22.46
CA LEU A 200 -1.12 -6.67 22.28
C LEU A 200 -2.38 -6.62 23.16
N THR A 201 -2.47 -7.48 24.18
CA THR A 201 -3.41 -7.30 25.29
C THR A 201 -2.62 -6.91 26.54
N PRO A 202 -3.07 -5.89 27.31
CA PRO A 202 -2.30 -5.25 28.37
C PRO A 202 -1.90 -6.19 29.52
#